data_AF-A0A354SFS4-F1
#
_entry.id   AF-A0A354SFS4-F1
#
_cell.length_a   1.000
_cell.length_b   1.000
_cell.length_c   1.000
_cell.angle_alpha   90.00
_cell.angle_beta   90.00
_cell.angle_gamma   90.00
#
_symmetry.space_group_name_H-M   'P 1'
#
loop_
_entity.id
_entity.type
_entity.pdbx_description
1 polymer ?
#
loop_
_entity_poly.entity_id
_entity_poly.type
_entity_poly.pdbx_seq_one_letter_code
_entity_poly.pdbx_strand_id
1 'polypeptide(L)' 'MSNICYRDTIGDIVHRSGHVMTGYLNDAEKTAEAFEFGWFHSGDLGRFDADGYLYVVDRKKDMI' A
#
# COMPACT_ATOMS: atom_id res chain seq x y z
N MET A 1 10.30 -16.07 2.12
CA MET A 1 10.11 -15.47 0.78
C MET A 1 9.96 -13.98 0.98
N SER A 2 10.61 -13.15 0.16
CA SER A 2 10.45 -11.69 0.23
C SER A 2 9.09 -11.32 -0.35
N ASN A 3 8.28 -10.56 0.41
CA ASN A 3 7.00 -10.01 -0.06
C ASN A 3 7.17 -8.60 -0.66
N ILE A 4 8.41 -8.22 -1.01
CA ILE A 4 8.73 -6.92 -1.60
C ILE A 4 8.93 -7.09 -3.12
N CYS A 5 8.26 -6.25 -3.89
CA CYS A 5 8.36 -6.20 -5.35
C CYS A 5 9.75 -5.70 -5.79
N TYR A 6 10.26 -6.26 -6.89
CA TYR A 6 11.40 -5.67 -7.59
C TYR A 6 10.98 -4.39 -8.31
N ARG A 7 11.95 -3.60 -8.78
CA ARG A 7 11.69 -2.44 -9.65
C ARG A 7 10.90 -2.87 -10.89
N ASP A 8 10.15 -1.92 -11.44
CA ASP A 8 9.23 -2.06 -12.56
C ASP A 8 8.10 -3.10 -12.39
N THR A 9 8.04 -3.76 -11.24
CA THR A 9 6.94 -4.65 -10.87
C THR A 9 5.87 -3.84 -10.15
N ILE A 10 4.62 -3.97 -10.60
CA ILE A 10 3.47 -3.37 -9.93
C ILE A 10 3.19 -4.13 -8.64
N GLY A 11 2.98 -3.40 -7.55
CA GLY A 11 2.57 -3.95 -6.26
C GLY A 11 1.78 -2.94 -5.44
N ASP A 12 1.30 -3.39 -4.28
CA ASP A 12 0.59 -2.54 -3.32
C ASP A 12 1.54 -1.45 -2.77
N ILE A 13 1.10 -0.20 -2.82
CA ILE A 13 1.79 0.90 -2.16
C ILE A 13 1.45 0.83 -0.66
N VAL A 14 2.45 0.46 0.12
CA VAL A 14 2.36 0.42 1.58
C VAL A 14 3.35 1.39 2.21
N HIS A 15 2.96 2.05 3.31
CA HIS A 15 3.84 3.02 3.95
C HIS A 15 3.67 3.10 5.47
N ARG A 16 4.65 3.75 6.12
CA ARG A 16 4.63 4.13 7.54
C ARG A 16 4.98 5.60 7.65
N SER A 17 4.15 6.36 8.34
CA SER A 17 4.33 7.81 8.52
C SER A 17 3.66 8.23 9.82
N GLY A 18 4.14 9.33 10.43
CA GLY A 18 3.45 9.95 11.57
C GLY A 18 2.10 10.57 11.20
N HIS A 19 1.83 10.73 9.90
CA HIS A 19 0.58 11.28 9.37
C HIS A 19 -0.46 10.21 8.98
N VAL A 20 -0.16 8.92 9.11
CA VAL A 20 -1.18 7.88 8.84
C VAL A 20 -2.30 7.98 9.88
N MET A 21 -3.52 7.65 9.47
CA MET A 21 -4.66 7.58 10.39
C MET A 21 -4.39 6.61 11.54
N THR A 22 -5.08 6.75 12.67
CA THR A 22 -5.01 5.77 13.77
C THR A 22 -5.95 4.58 13.60
N GLY A 23 -6.84 4.64 12.61
CA GLY A 23 -7.83 3.61 12.30
C GLY A 23 -9.13 4.19 11.76
N TYR A 24 -9.99 3.31 11.28
CA TYR A 24 -11.35 3.64 10.86
C TYR A 24 -12.28 3.73 12.07
N LEU A 25 -13.16 4.74 12.07
CA LEU A 25 -14.10 4.96 13.16
C LEU A 25 -15.06 3.77 13.30
N ASN A 26 -15.08 3.16 14.48
CA ASN A 26 -15.93 2.00 14.83
C ASN A 26 -15.73 0.78 13.92
N ASP A 27 -14.57 0.65 13.27
CA ASP A 27 -14.29 -0.46 12.35
C ASP A 27 -12.88 -1.02 12.62
N ALA A 28 -12.78 -1.79 13.70
CA ALA A 28 -11.53 -2.40 14.14
C ALA A 28 -11.02 -3.46 13.16
N GLU A 29 -11.92 -4.16 12.46
CA GLU A 29 -11.56 -5.17 11.47
C GLU A 29 -10.91 -4.53 10.24
N LYS A 30 -11.54 -3.51 9.64
CA LYS A 30 -10.89 -2.78 8.54
C LYS A 30 -9.63 -2.05 8.96
N THR A 31 -9.56 -1.62 10.22
CA THR A 31 -8.32 -1.05 10.77
C THR A 31 -7.22 -2.10 10.79
N ALA A 32 -7.48 -3.30 11.34
CA ALA A 32 -6.50 -4.37 11.37
C ALA A 32 -6.06 -4.79 9.95
N GLU A 33 -7.00 -4.90 9.02
CA GLU A 33 -6.72 -5.17 7.59
C GLU A 33 -5.84 -4.10 6.96
N ALA A 34 -6.19 -2.82 7.14
CA ALA A 34 -5.41 -1.72 6.57
C ALA A 34 -4.00 -1.58 7.17
N PHE A 35 -3.74 -2.18 8.33
CA PHE A 35 -2.42 -2.19 8.99
C PHE A 35 -1.74 -3.58 8.98
N GLU A 36 -2.15 -4.47 8.07
CA GLU A 36 -1.60 -5.82 7.98
C GLU A 36 -0.06 -5.81 7.86
N PHE A 37 0.60 -6.72 8.59
CA PHE A 37 2.05 -6.79 8.71
C PHE A 37 2.73 -5.51 9.26
N GLY A 38 1.97 -4.63 9.93
CA GLY A 38 2.48 -3.39 10.52
C GLY A 38 2.74 -2.27 9.51
N TRP A 39 2.19 -2.39 8.30
CA TRP A 39 2.28 -1.39 7.24
C TRP A 39 0.88 -0.90 6.88
N PHE A 40 0.75 0.41 6.61
CA PHE A 40 -0.52 0.94 6.14
C PHE A 40 -0.68 0.68 4.64
N HIS A 41 -1.70 -0.07 4.27
CA HIS A 41 -2.06 -0.38 2.88
C HIS A 41 -2.97 0.71 2.33
N SER A 42 -2.47 1.55 1.40
CA SER A 42 -3.24 2.70 0.89
C SER A 42 -4.36 2.31 -0.08
N GLY A 43 -4.30 1.08 -0.59
CA GLY A 43 -5.16 0.59 -1.68
C GLY A 43 -4.76 1.09 -3.06
N ASP A 44 -3.63 1.78 -3.18
CA ASP A 44 -3.05 2.18 -4.47
C ASP A 44 -2.04 1.13 -4.94
N LEU A 45 -2.00 0.91 -6.24
CA LEU A 45 -0.99 0.10 -6.90
C LEU A 45 0.07 1.02 -7.50
N GLY A 46 1.33 0.62 -7.38
CA GLY A 46 2.43 1.38 -7.94
C GLY A 46 3.66 0.55 -8.25
N ARG A 47 4.61 1.19 -8.92
CA ARG A 47 5.93 0.65 -9.19
C ARG A 47 6.99 1.73 -9.06
N PHE A 48 8.20 1.31 -8.71
CA PHE A 48 9.38 2.15 -8.84
C PHE A 48 10.04 1.88 -10.18
N ASP A 49 10.47 2.94 -10.88
CA ASP A 49 11.34 2.80 -12.04
C ASP A 49 12.82 2.57 -11.63
N ALA A 50 13.71 2.53 -12.62
CA ALA A 50 15.14 2.36 -12.42
C ALA A 50 15.80 3.52 -11.65
N ASP A 51 15.23 4.73 -11.76
CA ASP A 51 15.75 5.96 -11.15
C ASP A 51 15.17 6.20 -9.74
N GLY A 52 14.19 5.39 -9.31
CA GLY A 52 13.59 5.43 -7.99
C GLY A 52 12.35 6.32 -7.89
N TYR A 53 11.77 6.73 -9.01
CA TYR A 53 10.49 7.44 -9.02
C TYR A 53 9.33 6.46 -8.82
N LEU A 54 8.43 6.80 -7.89
CA LEU A 54 7.19 6.06 -7.68
C LEU A 54 6.12 6.53 -8.66
N TYR A 55 5.55 5.60 -9.42
CA TYR A 55 4.39 5.83 -10.26
C TYR A 55 3.18 5.15 -9.64
N VAL A 56 2.10 5.90 -9.45
CA VAL A 56 0.78 5.34 -9.13
C VAL A 56 0.15 4.85 -10.43
N VAL A 57 -0.20 3.57 -10.47
CA VAL A 57 -0.67 2.89 -11.67
C VAL A 57 -2.18 2.74 -11.67
N ASP A 58 -2.76 2.31 -10.55
CA ASP A 58 -4.20 2.07 -10.43
C ASP A 58 -4.64 2.00 -8.95
N ARG A 59 -5.94 1.79 -8.71
CA ARG A 59 -6.52 1.46 -7.40
C ARG A 59 -6.82 -0.03 -7.35
N LYS A 60 -6.45 -0.68 -6.25
CA LYS A 60 -6.67 -2.13 -6.03
C LYS A 60 -8.14 -2.54 -6.18
N LYS A 61 -9.07 -1.65 -5.85
CA LYS A 61 -10.52 -1.90 -5.96
C LYS A 61 -11.13 -1.58 -7.33
N ASP A 62 -10.40 -0.92 -8.22
CA ASP A 62 -10.90 -0.49 -9.52
C ASP A 62 -10.40 -1.39 -10.67
N MET A 63 -9.54 -2.37 -10.38
CA MET A 63 -9.16 -3.42 -11.33
C MET A 63 -10.35 -4.34 -11.64
N ILE A 64 -10.74 -4.39 -12.91
CA ILE A 64 -11.77 -5.29 -13.48
C ILE A 64 -11.12 -6.56 -14.03
#